data_AF-A0AA42TC46-F1
#
_entry.id   AF-A0AA42TC46-F1
#
_cell.length_a   1.000
_cell.length_b   1.000
_cell.length_c   1.000
_cell.angle_alpha   90.00
_cell.angle_beta   90.00
_cell.angle_gamma   90.00
#
_symmetry.space_group_name_H-M   'P 1'
#
loop_
_entity.id
_entity.type
_entity.pdbx_description
1 polymer ?
#
loop_
_entity_poly.entity_id
_entity_poly.type
_entity_poly.pdbx_seq_one_letter_code
_entity_poly.pdbx_strand_id
1 'polypeptide(L)'
;MARQIIDTSPPSGDPAPTAFNKVNAMTAELYPLATGALQKDGGGAMTGTLNSSANLGLAVGAAGFAAVSLFATGPGGRDYRIVSTDNDNGLGGGQLITYNQTAGVMASRIDTGYNQLPGADNSRTLGSASARWSVVYAGTGSINTSDARQKTEVLPLDTAEIEAAIALGKEVGTFRFLDAINAKGDSARLHVGMTVQRAIELMEAHGLDATNYAFICHDTWSARQELKDEQGVVMDPGCSAGDLYSFRTDQLLLFIASGFEARLRRLEDESA
;
A
#
# COMPACT_ATOMS: atom_id res chain seq x y z
N MET A 1 -42.19 -32.23 -45.08
CA MET A 1 -41.28 -31.45 -44.23
C MET A 1 -42.01 -31.15 -42.93
N ALA A 2 -41.60 -31.74 -41.81
CA ALA A 2 -42.13 -31.34 -40.51
C ALA A 2 -41.53 -29.96 -40.17
N ARG A 3 -42.38 -28.95 -39.97
CA ARG A 3 -41.95 -27.64 -39.45
C ARG A 3 -42.16 -27.67 -37.95
N GLN A 4 -41.08 -27.47 -37.19
CA GLN A 4 -41.17 -27.27 -35.76
C GLN A 4 -41.63 -25.82 -35.53
N ILE A 5 -42.80 -25.66 -34.89
CA ILE A 5 -43.36 -24.35 -34.54
C ILE A 5 -43.00 -24.12 -33.07
N ILE A 6 -42.24 -23.06 -32.80
CA ILE A 6 -41.95 -22.59 -31.44
C ILE A 6 -42.95 -21.47 -31.16
N ASP A 7 -43.84 -21.71 -30.21
CA ASP A 7 -44.79 -20.69 -29.75
C ASP A 7 -44.06 -19.69 -28.86
N THR A 8 -43.96 -18.44 -29.31
CA THR A 8 -43.33 -17.34 -28.56
C THR A 8 -44.36 -16.39 -27.96
N SER A 9 -45.64 -16.78 -27.91
CA SER A 9 -46.64 -15.97 -27.22
C SER A 9 -46.29 -15.87 -25.72
N PRO A 10 -46.44 -14.67 -25.11
CA PRO A 10 -46.05 -14.46 -23.73
C PRO A 10 -46.90 -15.38 -22.83
N PRO A 11 -46.28 -16.27 -22.02
CA PRO A 11 -47.05 -17.15 -21.18
C PRO A 11 -47.72 -16.37 -20.04
N SER A 12 -48.76 -16.96 -19.43
CA SER A 12 -49.27 -16.48 -18.15
C SER A 12 -48.23 -16.77 -17.06
N GLY A 13 -47.30 -15.83 -16.86
CA GLY A 13 -46.16 -15.92 -15.93
C GLY A 13 -44.81 -16.00 -16.64
N ASP A 14 -43.74 -15.57 -15.96
CA ASP A 14 -42.35 -15.66 -16.47
C ASP A 14 -41.86 -17.12 -16.45
N PRO A 15 -41.64 -17.75 -17.61
CA PRO A 15 -41.17 -19.13 -17.69
C PRO A 15 -39.65 -19.15 -17.41
N ALA A 16 -39.17 -20.21 -16.75
CA ALA A 16 -37.74 -20.36 -16.47
C ALA A 16 -36.92 -20.37 -17.78
N PRO A 17 -35.77 -19.67 -17.85
CA PRO A 17 -34.96 -19.62 -19.06
C PRO A 17 -34.44 -21.02 -19.42
N THR A 18 -34.56 -21.39 -20.70
CA THR A 18 -34.11 -22.67 -21.25
C THR A 18 -33.06 -22.47 -22.34
N ALA A 19 -32.07 -23.37 -22.43
CA ALA A 19 -31.09 -23.37 -23.52
C ALA A 19 -31.28 -24.58 -24.46
N PHE A 20 -31.03 -24.35 -25.75
CA PHE A 20 -30.95 -25.40 -26.76
C PHE A 20 -29.53 -25.93 -26.86
N ASN A 21 -29.35 -27.24 -26.66
CA ASN A 21 -28.10 -27.93 -26.96
C ASN A 21 -28.29 -28.79 -28.21
N LYS A 22 -27.47 -28.59 -29.25
CA LYS A 22 -27.51 -29.41 -30.46
C LYS A 22 -26.89 -30.77 -30.16
N VAL A 23 -27.70 -31.82 -30.17
CA VAL A 23 -27.22 -33.19 -29.89
C VAL A 23 -26.63 -33.83 -31.14
N ASN A 24 -27.25 -33.61 -32.31
CA ASN A 24 -26.70 -34.03 -33.61
C ASN A 24 -27.31 -33.22 -34.77
N ALA A 25 -27.08 -33.64 -36.01
CA ALA A 25 -27.56 -32.95 -37.21
C ALA A 25 -29.10 -32.85 -37.31
N MET A 26 -29.84 -33.67 -36.55
CA MET A 26 -31.29 -33.82 -36.65
C MET A 26 -32.03 -33.57 -35.32
N THR A 27 -31.33 -33.36 -34.21
CA THR A 27 -31.93 -33.23 -32.87
C THR A 27 -31.24 -32.16 -32.03
N ALA A 28 -32.04 -31.45 -31.24
CA ALA A 28 -31.60 -30.56 -30.18
C ALA A 28 -32.42 -30.84 -28.93
N GLU A 29 -31.77 -30.81 -27.77
CA GLU A 29 -32.42 -30.99 -26.47
C GLU A 29 -32.60 -29.63 -25.78
N LEU A 30 -33.73 -29.49 -25.09
CA LEU A 30 -34.06 -28.31 -24.31
C LEU A 30 -33.77 -28.60 -22.84
N TYR A 31 -32.84 -27.84 -22.25
CA TYR A 31 -32.51 -27.95 -20.84
C TYR A 31 -33.03 -26.71 -20.09
N PRO A 32 -33.70 -26.87 -18.93
CA PRO A 32 -33.89 -25.77 -18.02
C PRO A 32 -32.51 -25.31 -17.55
N LEU A 33 -32.20 -24.01 -17.63
CA LEU A 33 -31.03 -23.51 -16.93
C LEU A 33 -31.28 -23.71 -15.43
N ALA A 34 -30.43 -24.50 -14.78
CA ALA A 34 -30.43 -24.55 -13.32
C ALA A 34 -30.21 -23.13 -12.76
N THR A 35 -30.96 -22.78 -11.72
CA THR A 35 -30.66 -21.64 -10.84
C THR A 35 -29.18 -21.73 -10.42
N GLY A 36 -28.34 -20.84 -10.93
CA GLY A 36 -26.88 -20.82 -10.68
C GLY A 36 -25.98 -20.68 -11.91
N ALA A 37 -26.50 -20.83 -13.14
CA ALA A 37 -25.77 -20.42 -14.34
C ALA A 37 -25.62 -18.88 -14.40
N LEU A 38 -24.65 -18.36 -15.17
CA LEU A 38 -24.61 -16.93 -15.48
C LEU A 38 -25.88 -16.55 -16.26
N GLN A 39 -26.78 -15.82 -15.61
CA GLN A 39 -28.04 -15.36 -16.18
C GLN A 39 -27.95 -13.88 -16.50
N LYS A 40 -28.40 -13.50 -17.69
CA LYS A 40 -28.59 -12.08 -18.02
C LYS A 40 -29.76 -11.55 -17.22
N ASP A 41 -29.53 -10.60 -16.34
CA ASP A 41 -30.59 -9.91 -15.63
C ASP A 41 -31.39 -8.99 -16.58
N GLY A 42 -32.53 -8.49 -16.10
CA GLY A 42 -33.39 -7.58 -16.87
C GLY A 42 -32.72 -6.24 -17.25
N GLY A 43 -31.56 -5.91 -16.67
CA GLY A 43 -30.74 -4.74 -16.98
C GLY A 43 -29.58 -5.01 -17.95
N GLY A 44 -29.36 -6.27 -18.34
CA GLY A 44 -28.32 -6.67 -19.28
C GLY A 44 -26.99 -7.09 -18.66
N ALA A 45 -26.87 -7.18 -17.34
CA ALA A 45 -25.69 -7.72 -16.66
C ALA A 45 -25.80 -9.24 -16.52
N MET A 46 -24.68 -9.96 -16.64
CA MET A 46 -24.63 -11.39 -16.34
C MET A 46 -24.39 -11.57 -14.84
N THR A 47 -25.32 -12.23 -14.15
CA THR A 47 -25.27 -12.52 -12.71
C THR A 47 -25.21 -14.03 -12.48
N GLY A 48 -24.41 -14.48 -11.51
CA GLY A 48 -24.26 -15.91 -11.19
C GLY A 48 -22.82 -16.27 -10.83
N THR A 49 -22.60 -17.52 -10.46
CA THR A 49 -21.28 -18.01 -10.03
C THR A 49 -20.63 -18.83 -11.13
N LEU A 50 -19.41 -18.47 -11.53
CA LEU A 50 -18.55 -19.30 -12.36
C LEU A 50 -17.73 -20.23 -11.48
N ASN A 51 -17.96 -21.54 -11.59
CA ASN A 51 -17.14 -22.55 -10.91
C ASN A 51 -16.20 -23.21 -11.93
N SER A 52 -14.88 -23.12 -11.71
CA SER A 52 -13.86 -23.83 -12.47
C SER A 52 -12.95 -24.58 -11.51
N SER A 53 -12.61 -25.83 -11.85
CA SER A 53 -11.72 -26.68 -11.03
C SER A 53 -10.23 -26.49 -11.33
N ALA A 54 -9.88 -25.63 -12.29
CA ALA A 54 -8.51 -25.40 -12.69
C ALA A 54 -8.23 -23.89 -12.84
N ASN A 55 -8.51 -23.32 -14.01
CA ASN A 55 -8.26 -21.92 -14.29
C ASN A 55 -9.51 -21.24 -14.83
N LEU A 56 -9.65 -19.94 -14.55
CA LEU A 56 -10.57 -19.04 -15.22
C LEU A 56 -9.73 -17.98 -15.94
N GLY A 57 -9.60 -18.12 -17.27
CA GLY A 57 -8.82 -17.19 -18.09
C GLY A 57 -9.66 -16.04 -18.61
N LEU A 58 -9.12 -14.83 -18.55
CA LEU A 58 -9.67 -13.63 -19.18
C LEU A 58 -8.63 -13.08 -20.16
N ALA A 59 -8.84 -13.34 -21.44
CA ALA A 59 -7.97 -12.88 -22.51
C ALA A 59 -8.72 -11.87 -23.38
N VAL A 60 -8.14 -10.69 -23.60
CA VAL A 60 -8.63 -9.75 -24.62
C VAL A 60 -7.68 -9.78 -25.81
N GLY A 61 -8.23 -9.95 -27.01
CA GLY A 61 -7.46 -10.07 -28.24
C GLY A 61 -7.12 -8.71 -28.84
N ALA A 62 -6.18 -7.98 -28.25
CA ALA A 62 -5.46 -6.88 -28.90
C ALA A 62 -4.19 -6.56 -28.11
N ALA A 63 -3.11 -6.20 -28.82
CA ALA A 63 -1.84 -5.76 -28.23
C ALA A 63 -2.07 -4.62 -27.23
N GLY A 64 -1.53 -4.78 -26.01
CA GLY A 64 -1.55 -3.78 -24.96
C GLY A 64 -1.84 -4.37 -23.58
N PHE A 65 -3.13 -4.53 -23.26
CA PHE A 65 -3.55 -4.80 -21.88
C PHE A 65 -4.86 -5.60 -21.78
N ALA A 66 -4.90 -6.53 -20.82
CA ALA A 66 -6.10 -7.21 -20.36
C ALA A 66 -6.41 -6.76 -18.93
N ALA A 67 -7.68 -6.48 -18.61
CA ALA A 67 -8.04 -5.99 -17.29
C ALA A 67 -9.30 -6.68 -16.73
N VAL A 68 -9.26 -6.96 -15.43
CA VAL A 68 -10.46 -7.21 -14.63
C VAL A 68 -10.87 -5.89 -14.01
N SER A 69 -12.10 -5.44 -14.27
CA SER A 69 -12.63 -4.19 -13.71
C SER A 69 -13.49 -4.49 -12.49
N LEU A 70 -13.23 -3.77 -11.40
CA LEU A 70 -13.94 -3.80 -10.13
C LEU A 70 -14.46 -2.39 -9.89
N PHE A 71 -15.75 -2.17 -10.16
CA PHE A 71 -16.33 -0.84 -10.10
C PHE A 71 -17.55 -0.80 -9.18
N ALA A 72 -17.63 0.26 -8.36
CA ALA A 72 -18.83 0.59 -7.61
C ALA A 72 -19.70 1.55 -8.44
N THR A 73 -20.99 1.24 -8.59
CA THR A 73 -21.94 2.02 -9.41
C THR A 73 -22.69 3.11 -8.65
N GLY A 74 -22.56 3.15 -7.31
CA GLY A 74 -23.19 4.17 -6.47
C GLY A 74 -22.54 5.56 -6.60
N PRO A 75 -23.16 6.62 -6.05
CA PRO A 75 -22.59 7.96 -6.01
C PRO A 75 -21.18 7.96 -5.40
N GLY A 76 -20.20 8.53 -6.11
CA GLY A 76 -18.80 8.51 -5.68
C GLY A 76 -18.08 7.17 -5.86
N GLY A 77 -18.73 6.20 -6.52
CA GLY A 77 -18.15 4.91 -6.85
C GLY A 77 -16.88 5.03 -7.70
N ARG A 78 -15.95 4.10 -7.48
CA ARG A 78 -14.66 4.05 -8.18
C ARG A 78 -14.58 2.80 -9.04
N ASP A 79 -13.87 2.90 -10.17
CA ASP A 79 -13.44 1.79 -11.01
C ASP A 79 -11.96 1.53 -10.76
N TYR A 80 -11.66 0.39 -10.15
CA TYR A 80 -10.31 -0.14 -10.01
C TYR A 80 -10.13 -1.33 -10.94
N ARG A 81 -8.94 -1.45 -11.52
CA ARG A 81 -8.61 -2.53 -12.45
C ARG A 81 -7.37 -3.27 -12.00
N ILE A 82 -7.42 -4.59 -12.16
CA ILE A 82 -6.25 -5.45 -12.16
C ILE A 82 -5.89 -5.67 -13.62
N VAL A 83 -4.76 -5.11 -14.04
CA VAL A 83 -4.35 -5.08 -15.44
C VAL A 83 -3.12 -5.96 -15.64
N SER A 84 -3.19 -6.87 -16.59
CA SER A 84 -2.04 -7.57 -17.15
C SER A 84 -1.65 -6.87 -18.45
N THR A 85 -0.36 -6.67 -18.67
CA THR A 85 0.14 -6.09 -19.92
C THR A 85 1.03 -7.08 -20.67
N ASP A 86 1.14 -6.91 -21.98
CA ASP A 86 2.17 -7.58 -22.77
C ASP A 86 3.51 -6.81 -22.72
N ASN A 87 4.47 -7.23 -23.56
CA ASN A 87 5.78 -6.60 -23.64
C ASN A 87 5.80 -5.35 -24.54
N ASP A 88 4.76 -5.11 -25.34
CA ASP A 88 4.65 -4.01 -26.30
C ASP A 88 3.85 -2.83 -25.71
N ASN A 89 3.93 -2.67 -24.38
CA ASN A 89 3.19 -1.69 -23.59
C ASN A 89 3.96 -0.38 -23.32
N GLY A 90 5.23 -0.28 -23.75
CA GLY A 90 6.10 0.86 -23.47
C GLY A 90 6.61 0.97 -22.02
N LEU A 91 6.37 -0.04 -21.18
CA LEU A 91 6.77 -0.10 -19.76
C LEU A 91 8.03 -0.95 -19.53
N GLY A 92 8.69 -1.41 -20.60
CA GLY A 92 9.91 -2.23 -20.51
C GLY A 92 9.67 -3.71 -20.20
N GLY A 93 8.46 -4.21 -20.43
CA GLY A 93 8.08 -5.62 -20.25
C GLY A 93 6.64 -5.79 -19.73
N GLY A 94 6.13 -7.02 -19.74
CA GLY A 94 4.83 -7.36 -19.15
C GLY A 94 4.77 -7.12 -17.64
N GLN A 95 3.64 -6.61 -17.15
CA GLN A 95 3.45 -6.22 -15.75
C GLN A 95 2.06 -6.60 -15.26
N LEU A 96 1.93 -6.82 -13.95
CA LEU A 96 0.65 -6.80 -13.24
C LEU A 96 0.48 -5.44 -12.57
N ILE A 97 -0.60 -4.73 -12.87
CA ILE A 97 -0.83 -3.36 -12.43
C ILE A 97 -2.15 -3.28 -11.67
N THR A 98 -2.13 -2.58 -10.53
CA THR A 98 -3.36 -2.08 -9.91
C THR A 98 -3.60 -0.65 -10.39
N TYR A 99 -4.67 -0.44 -11.14
CA TYR A 99 -4.99 0.84 -11.78
C TYR A 99 -6.27 1.43 -11.19
N ASN A 100 -6.23 2.70 -10.82
CA ASN A 100 -7.44 3.45 -10.50
C ASN A 100 -7.93 4.13 -11.78
N GLN A 101 -8.91 3.53 -12.44
CA GLN A 101 -9.43 4.03 -13.70
C GLN A 101 -10.13 5.37 -13.53
N THR A 102 -10.90 5.54 -12.46
CA THR A 102 -11.61 6.79 -12.17
C THR A 102 -10.65 7.97 -12.01
N ALA A 103 -9.48 7.74 -11.40
CA ALA A 103 -8.46 8.77 -11.19
C ALA A 103 -7.45 8.86 -12.36
N GLY A 104 -7.40 7.87 -13.25
CA GLY A 104 -6.39 7.80 -14.31
C GLY A 104 -4.97 7.54 -13.80
N VAL A 105 -4.81 6.83 -12.68
CA VAL A 105 -3.52 6.68 -12.00
C VAL A 105 -3.18 5.21 -11.76
N MET A 106 -1.94 4.83 -12.09
CA MET A 106 -1.33 3.57 -11.63
C MET A 106 -1.09 3.66 -10.12
N ALA A 107 -1.70 2.77 -9.34
CA ALA A 107 -1.53 2.74 -7.89
C ALA A 107 -0.23 2.00 -7.50
N SER A 108 -0.06 0.79 -8.03
CA SER A 108 1.10 -0.08 -7.83
C SER A 108 1.27 -1.04 -9.00
N ARG A 109 2.44 -1.67 -9.11
CA ARG A 109 2.73 -2.66 -10.14
C ARG A 109 3.74 -3.72 -9.70
N ILE A 110 3.70 -4.86 -10.36
CA ILE A 110 4.69 -5.93 -10.31
C ILE A 110 5.29 -6.06 -11.70
N ASP A 111 6.61 -5.88 -11.81
CA ASP A 111 7.33 -6.02 -13.07
C ASP A 111 7.74 -7.47 -13.36
N THR A 112 8.41 -7.70 -14.49
CA THR A 112 8.91 -9.02 -14.90
C THR A 112 9.99 -9.59 -13.96
N GLY A 113 10.61 -8.74 -13.13
CA GLY A 113 11.54 -9.14 -12.07
C GLY A 113 10.84 -9.46 -10.74
N TYR A 114 9.51 -9.42 -10.70
CA TYR A 114 8.67 -9.59 -9.51
C TYR A 114 8.86 -8.51 -8.45
N ASN A 115 9.38 -7.35 -8.84
CA ASN A 115 9.55 -6.23 -7.93
C ASN A 115 8.20 -5.58 -7.64
N GLN A 116 7.90 -5.36 -6.36
CA GLN A 116 6.73 -4.59 -5.94
C GLN A 116 7.07 -3.11 -6.01
N LEU A 117 6.44 -2.39 -6.95
CA LEU A 117 6.77 -1.01 -7.27
C LEU A 117 5.56 -0.08 -7.06
N PRO A 118 5.77 1.17 -6.64
CA PRO A 118 4.72 2.18 -6.74
C PRO A 118 4.39 2.45 -8.21
N GLY A 119 3.18 2.92 -8.49
CA GLY A 119 2.78 3.22 -9.87
C GLY A 119 3.59 4.35 -10.53
N ALA A 120 4.14 5.27 -9.74
CA ALA A 120 5.04 6.33 -10.20
C ALA A 120 6.15 6.59 -9.18
N ASP A 121 7.27 7.14 -9.67
CA ASP A 121 8.44 7.47 -8.85
C ASP A 121 8.10 8.47 -7.73
N ASN A 122 8.64 8.23 -6.53
CA ASN A 122 8.46 9.05 -5.33
C ASN A 122 7.02 9.51 -5.02
N SER A 123 5.99 8.72 -5.39
CA SER A 123 4.59 9.16 -5.37
C SER A 123 3.70 8.50 -4.30
N ARG A 124 4.23 7.49 -3.61
CA ARG A 124 3.49 6.66 -2.63
C ARG A 124 4.35 6.36 -1.41
N THR A 125 3.71 6.36 -0.25
CA THR A 125 4.29 5.91 1.02
C THR A 125 3.98 4.43 1.25
N LEU A 126 4.88 3.71 1.92
CA LEU A 126 4.64 2.35 2.40
C LEU A 126 4.23 2.39 3.89
N GLY A 127 2.93 2.36 4.13
CA GLY A 127 2.33 2.55 5.46
C GLY A 127 2.01 4.01 5.79
N SER A 128 1.51 4.26 6.99
CA SER A 128 1.21 5.60 7.52
C SER A 128 1.37 5.64 9.04
N ALA A 129 1.29 6.82 9.65
CA ALA A 129 1.40 6.97 11.10
C ALA A 129 0.36 6.15 11.89
N SER A 130 -0.86 5.99 11.34
CA SER A 130 -1.94 5.18 11.91
C SER A 130 -2.04 3.75 11.34
N ALA A 131 -1.21 3.37 10.36
CA ALA A 131 -1.17 2.05 9.75
C ALA A 131 0.29 1.64 9.48
N ARG A 132 1.02 1.36 10.57
CA ARG A 132 2.46 1.04 10.54
C ARG A 132 2.69 -0.45 10.34
N TRP A 133 3.71 -0.78 9.56
CA TRP A 133 4.24 -2.14 9.52
C TRP A 133 4.95 -2.46 10.84
N SER A 134 4.70 -3.66 11.38
CA SER A 134 5.33 -4.07 12.64
C SER A 134 6.82 -4.35 12.49
N VAL A 135 7.23 -4.98 11.37
CA VAL A 135 8.61 -5.37 11.06
C VAL A 135 8.79 -5.46 9.54
N VAL A 136 9.98 -5.12 9.04
CA VAL A 136 10.41 -5.37 7.65
C VAL A 136 11.63 -6.31 7.68
N TYR A 137 11.53 -7.46 7.00
CA TYR A 137 12.65 -8.40 6.83
C TYR A 137 13.28 -8.19 5.44
N ALA A 138 14.56 -7.82 5.40
CA ALA A 138 15.32 -7.61 4.18
C ALA A 138 16.73 -8.20 4.30
N GLY A 139 17.31 -8.64 3.19
CA GLY A 139 18.68 -9.17 3.16
C GLY A 139 19.76 -8.10 3.34
N THR A 140 19.46 -6.86 3.00
CA THR A 140 20.34 -5.68 3.12
C THR A 140 19.55 -4.46 3.60
N GLY A 141 20.23 -3.41 4.05
CA GLY A 141 19.59 -2.14 4.41
C GLY A 141 18.88 -1.44 3.24
N SER A 142 18.01 -0.49 3.55
CA SER A 142 17.30 0.32 2.56
C SER A 142 18.26 1.24 1.81
N ILE A 143 18.05 1.36 0.49
CA ILE A 143 18.78 2.31 -0.36
C ILE A 143 18.03 3.65 -0.35
N ASN A 144 18.73 4.73 0.01
CA ASN A 144 18.21 6.10 -0.02
C ASN A 144 18.93 6.91 -1.11
N THR A 145 18.17 7.61 -1.96
CA THR A 145 18.73 8.51 -2.98
C THR A 145 19.53 9.64 -2.33
N SER A 146 20.82 9.73 -2.65
CA SER A 146 21.72 10.79 -2.15
C SER A 146 22.58 11.37 -3.27
N ASP A 147 21.96 11.63 -4.41
CA ASP A 147 22.61 12.20 -5.60
C ASP A 147 22.86 13.71 -5.43
N ALA A 148 24.10 14.16 -5.65
CA ALA A 148 24.47 15.58 -5.54
C ALA A 148 23.68 16.49 -6.51
N ARG A 149 23.15 15.95 -7.61
CA ARG A 149 22.33 16.70 -8.57
C ARG A 149 20.92 17.01 -8.07
N GLN A 150 20.49 16.36 -6.99
CA GLN A 150 19.15 16.51 -6.40
C GLN A 150 19.18 17.22 -5.04
N LYS A 151 20.34 17.73 -4.63
CA LYS A 151 20.54 18.39 -3.34
C LYS A 151 21.17 19.75 -3.54
N THR A 152 20.89 20.66 -2.62
CA THR A 152 21.70 21.86 -2.46
C THR A 152 23.12 21.48 -2.03
N GLU A 153 24.02 22.46 -2.04
CA GLU A 153 25.32 22.31 -1.40
C GLU A 153 25.16 21.83 0.05
N VAL A 154 26.06 20.94 0.48
CA VAL A 154 26.09 20.44 1.87
C VAL A 154 26.89 21.43 2.70
N LEU A 155 26.20 22.18 3.54
CA LEU A 155 26.81 23.12 4.47
C LEU A 155 27.36 22.39 5.71
N PRO A 156 28.46 22.88 6.31
CA PRO A 156 28.91 22.40 7.61
C PRO A 156 27.87 22.75 8.68
N LEU A 157 27.82 21.93 9.73
CA LEU A 157 27.02 22.23 10.92
C LEU A 157 27.64 23.39 11.71
N ASP A 158 26.78 24.26 12.25
CA ASP A 158 27.22 25.36 13.10
C ASP A 158 27.57 24.90 14.53
N THR A 159 28.03 25.85 15.35
CA THR A 159 28.42 25.54 16.74
C THR A 159 27.25 25.05 17.59
N ALA A 160 26.05 25.61 17.43
CA ALA A 160 24.88 25.19 18.20
C ALA A 160 24.44 23.78 17.79
N GLU A 161 24.46 23.48 16.50
CA GLU A 161 24.18 22.15 15.95
C GLU A 161 25.16 21.09 16.46
N ILE A 162 26.46 21.40 16.49
CA ILE A 162 27.48 20.49 17.02
C ILE A 162 27.29 20.25 18.52
N GLU A 163 27.00 21.28 19.32
CA GLU A 163 26.76 21.09 20.75
C GLU A 163 25.48 20.29 21.02
N ALA A 164 24.41 20.52 20.24
CA ALA A 164 23.20 19.70 20.29
C ALA A 164 23.47 18.24 19.90
N ALA A 165 24.25 17.99 18.85
CA ALA A 165 24.66 16.65 18.45
C ALA A 165 25.40 15.90 19.57
N ILE A 166 26.31 16.59 20.26
CA ILE A 166 27.02 16.06 21.42
C ILE A 166 26.05 15.73 22.57
N ALA A 167 25.10 16.62 22.86
CA ALA A 167 24.11 16.42 23.91
C ALA A 167 23.21 15.21 23.61
N LEU A 168 22.69 15.11 22.38
CA LEU A 168 21.89 13.98 21.93
C LEU A 168 22.66 12.65 22.05
N GLY A 169 23.93 12.63 21.65
CA GLY A 169 24.78 11.43 21.77
C GLY A 169 24.90 10.90 23.20
N LYS A 170 24.72 11.74 24.22
CA LYS A 170 24.75 11.34 25.64
C LYS A 170 23.44 10.75 26.15
N GLU A 171 22.33 10.96 25.45
CA GLU A 171 20.99 10.49 25.84
C GLU A 171 20.64 9.09 25.29
N VAL A 172 21.53 8.49 24.48
CA VAL A 172 21.30 7.14 23.95
C VAL A 172 21.31 6.13 25.10
N GLY A 173 20.14 5.54 25.38
CA GLY A 173 19.92 4.58 26.45
C GLY A 173 19.16 3.34 25.99
N THR A 174 18.49 2.68 26.93
CA THR A 174 17.63 1.52 26.63
C THR A 174 16.19 1.77 27.07
N PHE A 175 15.24 1.21 26.34
CA PHE A 175 13.81 1.29 26.66
C PHE A 175 13.09 -0.01 26.28
N ARG A 176 11.85 -0.16 26.74
CA ARG A 176 10.92 -1.22 26.33
C ARG A 176 9.62 -0.55 25.92
N PHE A 177 8.99 -1.03 24.84
CA PHE A 177 7.67 -0.53 24.47
C PHE A 177 6.64 -0.93 25.52
N LEU A 178 5.78 0.01 25.91
CA LEU A 178 4.72 -0.24 26.90
C LEU A 178 3.79 -1.37 26.45
N ASP A 179 3.40 -1.41 25.17
CA ASP A 179 2.60 -2.51 24.62
C ASP A 179 3.30 -3.86 24.73
N ALA A 180 4.62 -3.90 24.55
CA ALA A 180 5.40 -5.13 24.71
C ALA A 180 5.47 -5.57 26.18
N ILE A 181 5.60 -4.62 27.12
CA ILE A 181 5.53 -4.89 28.56
C ILE A 181 4.15 -5.45 28.92
N ASN A 182 3.08 -4.80 28.46
CA ASN A 182 1.71 -5.24 28.73
C ASN A 182 1.43 -6.64 28.16
N ALA A 183 1.96 -6.95 26.97
CA ALA A 183 1.73 -8.24 26.31
C ALA A 183 2.65 -9.38 26.80
N LYS A 184 3.89 -9.07 27.22
CA LYS A 184 4.95 -10.07 27.46
C LYS A 184 5.56 -10.02 28.85
N GLY A 185 5.17 -9.04 29.68
CA GLY A 185 5.76 -8.80 31.00
C GLY A 185 7.28 -8.66 30.92
N ASP A 186 7.98 -9.42 31.75
CA ASP A 186 9.44 -9.42 31.83
C ASP A 186 10.14 -9.92 30.55
N SER A 187 9.42 -10.62 29.66
CA SER A 187 9.96 -11.07 28.37
C SER A 187 9.98 -9.97 27.28
N ALA A 188 9.52 -8.75 27.61
CA ALA A 188 9.63 -7.60 26.73
C ALA A 188 11.12 -7.24 26.51
N ARG A 189 11.54 -7.23 25.25
CA ARG A 189 12.93 -7.00 24.86
C ARG A 189 13.35 -5.55 25.10
N LEU A 190 14.62 -5.36 25.48
CA LEU A 190 15.26 -4.05 25.52
C LEU A 190 15.58 -3.58 24.09
N HIS A 191 15.20 -2.35 23.80
CA HIS A 191 15.55 -1.59 22.60
C HIS A 191 16.56 -0.50 22.99
N VAL A 192 17.37 -0.05 22.04
CA VAL A 192 18.37 1.01 22.25
C VAL A 192 17.91 2.26 21.51
N GLY A 193 17.97 3.42 22.16
CA GLY A 193 17.57 4.70 21.58
C GLY A 193 17.23 5.75 22.63
N MET A 194 16.42 6.74 22.23
CA MET A 194 15.90 7.82 23.08
C MET A 194 14.47 8.18 22.64
N THR A 195 13.81 9.08 23.37
CA THR A 195 12.49 9.61 22.97
C THR A 195 12.64 10.86 22.11
N VAL A 196 11.68 11.11 21.22
CA VAL A 196 11.68 12.28 20.33
C VAL A 196 11.51 13.57 21.12
N GLN A 197 10.67 13.56 22.15
CA GLN A 197 10.43 14.70 23.02
C GLN A 197 11.72 15.16 23.71
N ARG A 198 12.54 14.21 24.20
CA ARG A 198 13.82 14.54 24.80
C ARG A 198 14.80 15.16 23.80
N ALA A 199 14.78 14.68 22.56
CA ALA A 199 15.58 15.29 21.50
C ALA A 199 15.12 16.72 21.18
N ILE A 200 13.81 16.97 21.11
CA ILE A 200 13.25 18.32 20.91
C ILE A 200 13.72 19.27 22.01
N GLU A 201 13.59 18.87 23.28
CA GLU A 201 14.06 19.68 24.43
C GLU A 201 15.53 20.06 24.33
N LEU A 202 16.40 19.13 23.90
CA LEU A 202 17.83 19.38 23.75
C LEU A 202 18.12 20.32 22.57
N MET A 203 17.46 20.13 21.43
CA MET A 203 17.60 21.03 20.29
C MET A 203 17.22 22.47 20.71
N GLU A 204 16.08 22.63 21.38
CA GLU A 204 15.61 23.94 21.87
C GLU A 204 16.54 24.55 22.92
N ALA A 205 17.12 23.74 23.82
CA ALA A 205 18.09 24.20 24.81
C ALA A 205 19.38 24.76 24.17
N HIS A 206 19.71 24.32 22.96
CA HIS A 206 20.81 24.85 22.15
C HIS A 206 20.36 25.95 21.18
N GLY A 207 19.12 26.43 21.28
CA GLY A 207 18.58 27.50 20.43
C GLY A 207 18.19 27.06 19.02
N LEU A 208 18.04 25.75 18.80
CA LEU A 208 17.65 25.17 17.50
C LEU A 208 16.15 24.87 17.49
N ASP A 209 15.49 25.23 16.40
CA ASP A 209 14.13 24.79 16.14
C ASP A 209 14.15 23.36 15.57
N ALA A 210 13.74 22.40 16.40
CA ALA A 210 13.69 20.98 16.08
C ALA A 210 12.88 20.66 14.82
N THR A 211 11.88 21.46 14.47
CA THR A 211 10.99 21.22 13.31
C THR A 211 11.67 21.46 11.97
N ASN A 212 12.80 22.18 11.96
CA ASN A 212 13.62 22.38 10.75
C ASN A 212 14.47 21.14 10.39
N TYR A 213 14.52 20.14 11.28
CA TYR A 213 15.34 18.95 11.10
C TYR A 213 14.48 17.73 10.79
N ALA A 214 14.62 17.21 9.57
CA ALA A 214 13.80 16.10 9.08
C ALA A 214 13.97 14.76 9.84
N PHE A 215 14.98 14.63 10.72
CA PHE A 215 15.10 13.47 11.60
C PHE A 215 14.06 13.45 12.71
N ILE A 216 13.40 14.58 13.02
CA ILE A 216 12.26 14.69 13.93
C ILE A 216 10.98 14.78 13.08
N CYS A 217 10.04 13.86 13.29
CA CYS A 217 8.77 13.82 12.58
C CYS A 217 7.61 13.88 13.58
N HIS A 218 6.58 14.65 13.25
CA HIS A 218 5.29 14.70 13.95
C HIS A 218 4.17 14.54 12.94
N ASP A 219 3.36 13.51 13.11
CA ASP A 219 2.22 13.20 12.25
C ASP A 219 0.94 13.22 13.08
N THR A 220 -0.13 13.81 12.54
CA THR A 220 -1.47 13.83 13.15
C THR A 220 -2.49 13.20 12.21
N TRP A 221 -3.52 12.56 12.76
CA TRP A 221 -4.59 11.97 11.95
C TRP A 221 -5.95 12.06 12.64
N SER A 222 -6.98 12.19 11.80
CA SER A 222 -8.38 12.18 12.23
C SER A 222 -8.87 10.77 12.56
N ALA A 223 -9.90 10.69 13.40
CA ALA A 223 -10.59 9.44 13.68
C ALA A 223 -11.25 8.89 12.41
N ARG A 224 -11.21 7.57 12.26
CA ARG A 224 -11.94 6.82 11.23
C ARG A 224 -12.81 5.79 11.92
N GLN A 225 -14.08 5.75 11.55
CA GLN A 225 -15.00 4.73 12.05
C GLN A 225 -14.67 3.37 11.41
N GLU A 226 -14.94 2.30 12.15
CA GLU A 226 -14.91 0.95 11.62
C GLU A 226 -15.94 0.84 10.47
N LEU A 227 -15.49 0.38 9.31
CA LEU A 227 -16.35 0.10 8.17
C LEU A 227 -16.63 -1.39 8.11
N LYS A 228 -17.92 -1.75 8.12
CA LYS A 228 -18.40 -3.11 7.90
C LYS A 228 -19.26 -3.18 6.65
N ASP A 229 -19.23 -4.32 5.98
CA ASP A 229 -20.20 -4.63 4.94
C ASP A 229 -21.58 -5.00 5.52
N GLU A 230 -22.54 -5.28 4.63
CA GLU A 230 -23.91 -5.66 5.01
C GLU A 230 -23.98 -6.98 5.80
N GLN A 231 -22.95 -7.82 5.71
CA GLN A 231 -22.82 -9.09 6.42
C GLN A 231 -22.07 -8.93 7.76
N GLY A 232 -21.67 -7.72 8.12
CA GLY A 232 -20.96 -7.40 9.35
C GLY A 232 -19.46 -7.69 9.32
N VAL A 233 -18.89 -8.00 8.15
CA VAL A 233 -17.45 -8.23 7.97
C VAL A 233 -16.74 -6.89 7.96
N VAL A 234 -15.68 -6.77 8.77
CA VAL A 234 -14.86 -5.55 8.87
C VAL A 234 -14.03 -5.37 7.61
N MET A 235 -14.31 -4.31 6.86
CA MET A 235 -13.56 -3.87 5.68
C MET A 235 -12.42 -2.91 6.05
N ASP A 236 -12.65 -2.07 7.07
CA ASP A 236 -11.66 -1.17 7.63
C ASP A 236 -11.85 -1.14 9.15
N PRO A 237 -10.84 -1.50 9.95
CA PRO A 237 -10.97 -1.51 11.41
C PRO A 237 -11.17 -0.10 12.00
N GLY A 238 -10.93 0.96 11.22
CA GLY A 238 -10.96 2.33 11.73
C GLY A 238 -9.78 2.64 12.67
N CYS A 239 -9.77 3.85 13.22
CA CYS A 239 -8.82 4.26 14.25
C CYS A 239 -9.34 5.48 15.02
N SER A 240 -8.91 5.67 16.27
CA SER A 240 -9.12 6.94 16.98
C SER A 240 -8.25 8.04 16.38
N ALA A 241 -8.67 9.30 16.55
CA ALA A 241 -7.81 10.44 16.26
C ALA A 241 -6.58 10.40 17.17
N GLY A 242 -5.45 10.88 16.68
CA GLY A 242 -4.21 10.87 17.44
C GLY A 242 -3.06 11.51 16.70
N ASP A 243 -1.91 11.47 17.34
CA ASP A 243 -0.65 11.92 16.80
C ASP A 243 0.50 10.99 17.22
N LEU A 244 1.64 11.11 16.53
CA LEU A 244 2.83 10.34 16.82
C LEU A 244 4.08 11.13 16.49
N TYR A 245 5.04 11.09 17.41
CA TYR A 245 6.40 11.54 17.18
C TYR A 245 7.28 10.37 16.78
N SER A 246 8.08 10.54 15.73
CA SER A 246 8.96 9.50 15.18
C SER A 246 10.33 10.06 14.81
N PHE A 247 11.34 9.20 14.79
CA PHE A 247 12.66 9.54 14.26
C PHE A 247 12.84 8.99 12.84
N ARG A 248 13.57 9.74 12.00
CA ARG A 248 14.35 9.13 10.90
C ARG A 248 15.74 8.80 11.44
N THR A 249 15.86 7.60 11.99
CA THR A 249 17.02 7.19 12.79
C THR A 249 18.35 7.36 12.05
N ASP A 250 18.42 7.05 10.75
CA ASP A 250 19.67 7.19 9.98
C ASP A 250 20.18 8.65 9.98
N GLN A 251 19.28 9.63 9.85
CA GLN A 251 19.65 11.04 9.86
C GLN A 251 20.04 11.51 11.28
N LEU A 252 19.34 11.05 12.31
CA LEU A 252 19.71 11.31 13.71
C LEU A 252 21.11 10.77 14.02
N LEU A 253 21.42 9.55 13.56
CA LEU A 253 22.74 8.94 13.80
C LEU A 253 23.87 9.70 13.09
N LEU A 254 23.63 10.19 11.86
CA LEU A 254 24.59 11.05 11.16
C LEU A 254 24.82 12.38 11.89
N PHE A 255 23.75 12.97 12.45
CA PHE A 255 23.85 14.18 13.26
C PHE A 255 24.63 13.92 14.55
N ILE A 256 24.36 12.83 15.28
CA ILE A 256 25.14 12.48 16.48
C ILE A 256 26.61 12.19 16.14
N ALA A 257 26.87 11.53 14.99
CA ALA A 257 28.22 11.21 14.56
C ALA A 257 29.09 12.45 14.32
N SER A 258 28.51 13.55 13.82
CA SER A 258 29.24 14.82 13.68
C SER A 258 29.65 15.41 15.03
N GLY A 259 28.82 15.24 16.06
CA GLY A 259 29.16 15.60 17.44
C GLY A 259 30.32 14.78 17.99
N PHE A 260 30.40 13.49 17.69
CA PHE A 260 31.55 12.66 18.06
C PHE A 260 32.82 13.09 17.34
N GLU A 261 32.72 13.39 16.06
CA GLU A 261 33.83 13.87 15.24
C GLU A 261 34.40 15.17 15.78
N ALA A 262 33.54 16.15 16.07
CA ALA A 262 33.96 17.43 16.63
C ALA A 262 34.63 17.28 18.01
N ARG A 263 34.16 16.35 18.85
CA ARG A 263 34.80 16.05 20.14
C ARG A 263 36.18 15.41 19.98
N LEU A 264 36.34 14.51 19.01
CA LEU A 264 37.63 13.87 18.73
C LEU A 264 38.64 14.92 18.25
N ARG A 265 38.26 15.80 17.32
CA ARG A 265 39.14 16.90 16.86
C ARG A 265 39.62 17.79 18.01
N ARG A 266 38.72 18.20 18.91
CA ARG A 266 39.10 19.00 20.09
C ARG A 266 40.19 18.33 20.93
N LEU A 267 40.10 17.01 21.12
CA LEU A 267 41.10 16.24 21.87
C LEU A 267 42.43 16.09 21.12
N GLU A 268 42.38 15.93 19.80
CA GLU A 268 43.57 15.84 18.94
C GLU A 268 44.32 17.17 18.92
N ASP A 269 43.61 18.29 18.82
CA ASP A 269 44.17 19.64 18.86
C ASP A 269 44.79 19.98 20.23
N GLU A 270 44.21 19.50 21.33
CA GLU A 270 44.76 19.66 22.69
C GLU A 270 46.00 18.79 22.94
N SER A 271 46.20 17.74 22.14
CA SER A 271 47.30 16.77 22.28
C SER A 271 48.50 17.06 21.37
N ALA A 272 48.38 18.03 20.46
CA ALA A 272 49.40 18.45 19.49
C ALA A 272 50.25 19.62 20.01
#